data_AF-A0AAN7YDS9-F1
#
_entry.id   AF-A0AAN7YDS9-F1
#
_cell.length_a   1.000
_cell.length_b   1.000
_cell.length_c   1.000
_cell.angle_alpha   90.00
_cell.angle_beta   90.00
_cell.angle_gamma   90.00
#
_symmetry.space_group_name_H-M   'P 1'
#
loop_
_entity.id
_entity.type
_entity.pdbx_description
1 polymer ?
#
loop_
_entity_poly.entity_id
_entity_poly.type
_entity_poly.pdbx_seq_one_letter_code
_entity_poly.pdbx_strand_id
1 'polypeptide(L)'
;MKSPLPKNNRFSNFRFSQTSLRSPISPRATNFGNNHEQSLSICHSDTASSSPTARGTPDPDEKGASVGVVVIDSDNARALRTLNALPEVARSPITPWQATFYRHAASTEQETTYLKHTAYLRYARVVVTVFLLGASATLTGLNSDILAQYNRTHLSPAWHLSFWPTDLDLVPTHLSLSTGVITLFLAIVTVIIIALPSPNPRTTLKTAIFAPTCVLSTILSFTTVVYSATSSPAAIFSSFISKTLTSLVSTTGPANTVGLTVNGHGTSPKRETIQSFTCTISNTARAFNKDASLLQLPTLSDKNRFVPTGFGRICSENRASLAIVVVTLCVGAIGLVVAGCTWSIERRIERLRGERDVLASRDGKVDGADVPESLVGMPEKGRDEMV
;
A
#
# COMPACT_ATOMS: atom_id res chain seq x y z
N MET A 1 -27.36 -60.22 -11.03
CA MET A 1 -27.19 -58.80 -11.43
C MET A 1 -26.23 -58.15 -10.45
N LYS A 2 -25.03 -57.78 -10.91
CA LYS A 2 -23.91 -57.27 -10.10
C LYS A 2 -23.84 -55.75 -10.31
N SER A 3 -24.17 -54.97 -9.29
CA SER A 3 -24.09 -53.51 -9.32
C SER A 3 -22.62 -53.06 -9.21
N PRO A 4 -22.17 -52.11 -10.05
CA PRO A 4 -20.79 -51.63 -10.01
C PRO A 4 -20.63 -50.54 -8.93
N LEU A 5 -19.57 -50.69 -8.13
CA LEU A 5 -19.10 -49.72 -7.13
C LEU A 5 -18.61 -48.41 -7.78
N PRO A 6 -18.80 -47.25 -7.13
CA PRO A 6 -18.34 -45.96 -7.64
C PRO A 6 -16.81 -45.82 -7.57
N LYS A 7 -16.25 -45.28 -8.65
CA LYS A 7 -14.83 -44.97 -8.82
C LYS A 7 -14.39 -43.87 -7.86
N ASN A 8 -13.32 -44.18 -7.15
CA ASN A 8 -12.65 -43.33 -6.16
C ASN A 8 -11.96 -42.14 -6.87
N ASN A 9 -12.43 -40.91 -6.61
CA ASN A 9 -11.81 -39.69 -7.12
C ASN A 9 -10.53 -39.40 -6.31
N ARG A 10 -9.41 -39.64 -6.98
CA ARG A 10 -8.04 -39.37 -6.54
C ARG A 10 -7.80 -37.86 -6.51
N PHE A 11 -8.15 -37.20 -5.40
CA PHE A 11 -7.66 -35.84 -5.13
C PHE A 11 -6.19 -35.91 -4.72
N SER A 12 -5.37 -35.18 -5.45
CA SER A 12 -3.93 -35.01 -5.23
C SER A 12 -3.67 -34.33 -3.89
N ASN A 13 -2.99 -35.04 -2.99
CA ASN A 13 -2.44 -34.49 -1.76
C ASN A 13 -1.37 -33.43 -2.09
N PHE A 14 -1.71 -32.15 -1.96
CA PHE A 14 -0.72 -31.08 -1.83
C PHE A 14 -0.10 -31.18 -0.43
N ARG A 15 1.00 -31.93 -0.33
CA ARG A 15 1.81 -32.04 0.89
C ARG A 15 2.71 -30.81 0.97
N PHE A 16 2.31 -29.79 1.73
CA PHE A 16 3.21 -28.73 2.15
C PHE A 16 4.29 -29.32 3.06
N SER A 17 5.53 -29.41 2.58
CA SER A 17 6.68 -29.67 3.45
C SER A 17 6.86 -28.48 4.38
N GLN A 18 6.43 -28.61 5.63
CA GLN A 18 6.90 -27.75 6.70
C GLN A 18 8.37 -28.11 6.96
N THR A 19 9.30 -27.36 6.37
CA THR A 19 10.68 -27.33 6.82
C THR A 19 10.72 -26.66 8.19
N SER A 20 10.73 -27.51 9.22
CA SER A 20 10.96 -27.14 10.61
C SER A 20 12.36 -26.51 10.76
N LEU A 21 12.43 -25.18 10.71
CA LEU A 21 13.57 -24.42 11.19
C LEU A 21 13.52 -24.43 12.72
N ARG A 22 14.08 -25.50 13.29
CA ARG A 22 14.26 -25.71 14.72
C ARG A 22 15.42 -24.81 15.19
N SER A 23 15.11 -23.60 15.65
CA SER A 23 16.06 -22.81 16.44
C SER A 23 16.03 -23.28 17.90
N PRO A 24 17.17 -23.50 18.56
CA PRO A 24 17.21 -23.79 19.98
C PRO A 24 17.34 -22.47 20.74
N ILE A 25 16.21 -21.85 21.11
CA ILE A 25 16.21 -20.81 22.14
C ILE A 25 15.42 -21.35 23.32
N SER A 26 16.17 -21.86 24.29
CA SER A 26 15.71 -22.22 25.62
C SER A 26 15.21 -20.97 26.36
N PRO A 27 13.96 -20.91 26.86
CA PRO A 27 13.57 -19.87 27.79
C PRO A 27 13.98 -20.29 29.20
N ARG A 28 15.07 -19.69 29.68
CA ARG A 28 15.43 -19.65 31.10
C ARG A 28 14.34 -18.87 31.84
N ALA A 29 13.52 -19.58 32.61
CA ALA A 29 12.57 -19.00 33.53
C ALA A 29 13.32 -18.13 34.56
N THR A 30 13.11 -16.82 34.50
CA THR A 30 13.43 -15.91 35.60
C THR A 30 12.13 -15.59 36.30
N ASN A 31 12.00 -16.14 37.51
CA ASN A 31 11.09 -15.65 38.53
C ASN A 31 11.42 -14.18 38.80
N PHE A 32 10.48 -13.27 38.55
CA PHE A 32 10.47 -11.98 39.20
C PHE A 32 9.24 -11.91 40.09
N GLY A 33 9.52 -11.90 41.40
CA GLY A 33 8.55 -11.76 42.45
C GLY A 33 7.97 -10.36 42.51
N ASN A 34 6.77 -10.32 43.07
CA ASN A 34 6.10 -9.14 43.58
C ASN A 34 7.03 -8.30 44.46
N ASN A 35 6.94 -6.98 44.34
CA ASN A 35 6.77 -5.99 45.41
C ASN A 35 7.16 -4.60 44.89
N HIS A 36 6.18 -3.73 44.65
CA HIS A 36 6.06 -2.42 45.31
C HIS A 36 4.96 -1.58 44.65
N GLU A 37 3.91 -1.32 45.42
CA GLU A 37 3.15 -0.09 45.32
C GLU A 37 4.10 1.10 45.50
N GLN A 38 4.10 2.03 44.54
CA GLN A 38 4.28 3.45 44.81
C GLN A 38 3.36 4.25 43.89
N SER A 39 2.41 4.94 44.51
CA SER A 39 1.65 6.05 43.96
C SER A 39 2.58 7.06 43.32
N LEU A 40 2.23 7.55 42.13
CA LEU A 40 2.86 8.75 41.59
C LEU A 40 1.77 9.70 41.10
N SER A 41 1.67 10.81 41.83
CA SER A 41 0.78 11.94 41.64
C SER A 41 1.06 12.65 40.31
N ILE A 42 -0.01 12.93 39.58
CA ILE A 42 -0.01 13.81 38.43
C ILE A 42 0.09 15.25 38.95
N CYS A 43 1.27 15.86 38.82
CA CYS A 43 1.43 17.30 39.01
C CYS A 43 0.96 18.04 37.76
N HIS A 44 -0.03 18.91 37.95
CA HIS A 44 -0.32 20.03 37.07
C HIS A 44 0.93 20.91 36.91
N SER A 45 1.16 21.42 35.71
CA SER A 45 2.04 22.56 35.50
C SER A 45 1.29 23.57 34.64
N ASP A 46 0.88 24.64 35.33
CA ASP A 46 0.39 25.89 34.79
C ASP A 46 1.53 26.60 34.05
N THR A 47 1.27 27.11 32.86
CA THR A 47 2.05 28.20 32.27
C THR A 47 1.11 29.30 31.81
N ALA A 48 1.06 30.34 32.64
CA ALA A 48 0.52 31.67 32.39
C ALA A 48 1.17 32.27 31.12
N SER A 49 0.37 32.76 30.18
CA SER A 49 -0.05 34.16 30.04
C SER A 49 1.09 35.15 29.79
N SER A 50 1.27 35.54 28.53
CA SER A 50 1.52 36.95 28.17
C SER A 50 0.95 37.24 26.78
N SER A 51 0.11 38.27 26.74
CA SER A 51 -0.54 38.87 25.57
C SER A 51 0.47 39.77 24.82
N PRO A 52 0.25 40.10 23.53
CA PRO A 52 -0.52 41.33 23.30
C PRO A 52 -1.47 41.33 22.08
N THR A 53 -2.48 42.16 22.26
CA THR A 53 -3.57 42.61 21.41
C THR A 53 -3.13 43.36 20.13
N ALA A 54 -3.71 43.02 18.98
CA ALA A 54 -4.09 43.93 17.87
C ALA A 54 -4.85 43.11 16.81
N ARG A 55 -6.19 43.12 16.78
CA ARG A 55 -7.08 44.02 16.00
C ARG A 55 -6.73 44.10 14.50
N GLY A 56 -7.53 43.40 13.69
CA GLY A 56 -7.57 43.57 12.24
C GLY A 56 -8.45 42.50 11.57
N THR A 57 -9.70 42.83 11.29
CA THR A 57 -10.61 42.11 10.37
C THR A 57 -10.08 42.19 8.93
N PRO A 58 -10.37 41.17 8.09
CA PRO A 58 -10.81 41.52 6.74
C PRO A 58 -12.00 40.69 6.25
N ASP A 59 -12.78 41.37 5.42
CA ASP A 59 -13.93 40.93 4.63
C ASP A 59 -13.63 39.78 3.65
N PRO A 60 -14.67 39.09 3.17
CA PRO A 60 -14.61 38.15 2.07
C PRO A 60 -14.95 38.86 0.74
N ASP A 61 -14.05 38.82 -0.23
CA ASP A 61 -14.34 38.77 -1.67
C ASP A 61 -13.07 39.10 -2.46
N GLU A 62 -12.44 38.11 -3.11
CA GLU A 62 -11.73 38.42 -4.35
C GLU A 62 -11.64 37.22 -5.30
N LYS A 63 -12.20 37.48 -6.49
CA LYS A 63 -12.11 36.69 -7.72
C LYS A 63 -10.70 36.80 -8.29
N GLY A 64 -10.27 35.75 -9.00
CA GLY A 64 -9.29 35.90 -10.07
C GLY A 64 -8.06 35.03 -9.92
N ALA A 65 -8.05 33.90 -10.62
CA ALA A 65 -6.83 33.17 -10.92
C ALA A 65 -5.94 34.04 -11.81
N SER A 66 -4.95 34.71 -11.20
CA SER A 66 -3.89 35.42 -11.92
C SER A 66 -2.90 34.41 -12.50
N VAL A 67 -2.83 34.38 -13.83
CA VAL A 67 -1.73 33.80 -14.60
C VAL A 67 -0.44 34.48 -14.16
N GLY A 68 0.45 33.73 -13.52
CA GLY A 68 1.81 34.17 -13.22
C GLY A 68 2.59 34.37 -14.50
N VAL A 69 2.57 35.59 -15.03
CA VAL A 69 3.55 36.05 -16.01
C VAL A 69 4.87 36.17 -15.26
N VAL A 70 5.79 35.26 -15.54
CA VAL A 70 7.19 35.38 -15.11
C VAL A 70 7.74 36.63 -15.79
N VAL A 71 7.83 37.72 -15.03
CA VAL A 71 8.55 38.92 -15.42
C VAL A 71 10.02 38.53 -15.46
N ILE A 72 10.53 38.32 -16.66
CA ILE A 72 11.97 38.16 -16.90
C ILE A 72 12.60 39.50 -16.53
N ASP A 73 13.40 39.45 -15.48
CA ASP A 73 14.13 40.59 -14.93
C ASP A 73 14.91 41.32 -16.04
N SER A 74 14.70 42.64 -16.16
CA SER A 74 15.22 43.45 -17.27
C SER A 74 16.76 43.54 -17.25
N ASP A 75 17.37 43.15 -16.13
CA ASP A 75 18.81 43.18 -15.93
C ASP A 75 19.54 42.06 -16.70
N ASN A 76 18.87 40.92 -16.97
CA ASN A 76 19.44 39.88 -17.84
C ASN A 76 19.39 40.25 -19.34
N ALA A 77 18.50 41.17 -19.74
CA ALA A 77 18.43 41.66 -21.12
C ALA A 77 19.60 42.60 -21.48
N ARG A 78 20.27 43.22 -20.49
CA ARG A 78 21.49 44.01 -20.73
C ARG A 78 22.71 43.13 -20.98
N ALA A 79 22.86 42.03 -20.25
CA ALA A 79 23.99 41.11 -20.42
C ALA A 79 24.02 40.47 -21.83
N LEU A 80 22.84 40.17 -22.39
CA LEU A 80 22.73 39.62 -23.76
C LEU A 80 23.00 40.65 -24.87
N ARG A 81 22.78 41.95 -24.63
CA ARG A 81 23.10 42.98 -25.63
C ARG A 81 24.58 43.29 -25.73
N THR A 82 25.33 43.18 -24.63
CA THR A 82 26.80 43.31 -24.65
C THR A 82 27.52 42.15 -25.34
N LEU A 83 26.91 40.96 -25.41
CA LEU A 83 27.47 39.82 -26.16
C LEU A 83 27.30 39.95 -27.69
N ASN A 84 26.31 40.73 -28.16
CA ASN A 84 26.09 40.96 -29.59
C ASN A 84 26.95 42.10 -30.17
N ALA A 85 27.70 42.83 -29.34
CA ALA A 85 28.60 43.91 -29.78
C ALA A 85 30.07 43.46 -29.93
N LEU A 86 30.37 42.16 -29.71
CA LEU A 86 31.71 41.63 -29.94
C LEU A 86 31.96 41.47 -31.46
N PRO A 87 33.09 42.00 -31.98
CA PRO A 87 33.41 41.96 -33.39
C PRO A 87 33.47 40.52 -33.91
N GLU A 88 33.00 40.35 -35.14
CA GLU A 88 32.79 39.11 -35.90
C GLU A 88 34.11 38.41 -36.31
N VAL A 89 35.11 38.43 -35.44
CA VAL A 89 36.43 37.84 -35.65
C VAL A 89 36.50 36.55 -34.85
N ALA A 90 36.45 35.43 -35.57
CA ALA A 90 36.54 34.04 -35.09
C ALA A 90 35.26 33.45 -34.45
N ARG A 91 34.18 33.33 -35.24
CA ARG A 91 33.30 32.16 -35.10
C ARG A 91 34.10 30.92 -35.51
N SER A 92 34.81 30.31 -34.57
CA SER A 92 35.37 28.98 -34.77
C SER A 92 34.24 28.01 -35.11
N PRO A 93 34.45 27.07 -36.05
CA PRO A 93 33.42 26.11 -36.41
C PRO A 93 33.01 25.35 -35.15
N ILE A 94 31.74 25.52 -34.77
CA ILE A 94 31.12 24.81 -33.65
C ILE A 94 31.35 23.33 -33.94
N THR A 95 32.20 22.70 -33.13
CA THR A 95 32.46 21.28 -33.29
C THR A 95 31.14 20.52 -33.09
N PRO A 96 30.87 19.45 -33.86
CA PRO A 96 29.60 18.71 -33.79
C PRO A 96 29.25 18.22 -32.37
N TRP A 97 30.25 18.10 -31.50
CA TRP A 97 30.09 17.75 -30.09
C TRP A 97 29.51 18.88 -29.23
N GLN A 98 29.73 20.16 -29.54
CA GLN A 98 29.13 21.27 -28.76
C GLN A 98 27.65 21.49 -29.12
N ALA A 99 27.25 21.16 -30.36
CA ALA A 99 25.85 21.20 -30.78
C ALA A 99 24.98 20.17 -30.05
N THR A 100 25.53 19.01 -29.66
CA THR A 100 24.81 18.04 -28.83
C THR A 100 24.62 18.56 -27.41
N PHE A 101 25.62 19.19 -26.80
CA PHE A 101 25.49 19.79 -25.46
C PHE A 101 24.46 20.92 -25.37
N TYR A 102 24.35 21.79 -26.38
CA TYR A 102 23.36 22.88 -26.38
C TYR A 102 21.91 22.38 -26.56
N ARG A 103 21.71 21.26 -27.27
CA ARG A 103 20.39 20.60 -27.33
C ARG A 103 19.93 20.06 -25.97
N HIS A 104 20.85 19.90 -25.02
CA HIS A 104 20.57 19.50 -23.64
C HIS A 104 20.40 20.68 -22.67
N ALA A 105 20.74 21.92 -23.05
CA ALA A 105 20.68 23.07 -22.13
C ALA A 105 19.24 23.57 -21.89
N ALA A 106 18.39 23.63 -22.92
CA ALA A 106 16.96 23.93 -22.77
C ALA A 106 16.15 22.79 -22.10
N SER A 107 16.75 21.59 -21.99
CA SER A 107 16.21 20.44 -21.24
C SER A 107 16.29 20.63 -19.73
N THR A 108 17.24 21.43 -19.22
CA THR A 108 17.65 21.41 -17.81
C THR A 108 16.55 21.80 -16.81
N GLU A 109 15.72 22.79 -17.10
CA GLU A 109 14.66 23.22 -16.17
C GLU A 109 13.47 22.23 -16.15
N GLN A 110 13.03 21.76 -17.32
CA GLN A 110 11.98 20.75 -17.41
C GLN A 110 12.45 19.40 -16.83
N GLU A 111 13.73 19.07 -17.02
CA GLU A 111 14.34 17.84 -16.54
C GLU A 111 14.50 17.83 -15.01
N THR A 112 14.90 18.94 -14.40
CA THR A 112 14.96 19.03 -12.92
C THR A 112 13.58 18.89 -12.28
N THR A 113 12.54 19.48 -12.88
CA THR A 113 11.15 19.32 -12.42
C THR A 113 10.70 17.86 -12.53
N TYR A 114 11.02 17.20 -13.64
CA TYR A 114 10.76 15.78 -13.82
C TYR A 114 11.50 14.90 -12.81
N LEU A 115 12.78 15.19 -12.55
CA LEU A 115 13.59 14.47 -11.57
C LEU A 115 12.98 14.57 -10.15
N LYS A 116 12.49 15.75 -9.74
CA LYS A 116 11.77 15.92 -8.47
C LYS A 116 10.51 15.06 -8.39
N HIS A 117 9.69 15.04 -9.44
CA HIS A 117 8.48 14.20 -9.48
C HIS A 117 8.79 12.70 -9.44
N THR A 118 9.82 12.25 -10.16
CA THR A 118 10.21 10.83 -10.15
C THR A 118 10.76 10.38 -8.80
N ALA A 119 11.42 11.25 -8.05
CA ALA A 119 11.87 10.95 -6.69
C ALA A 119 10.68 10.67 -5.76
N TYR A 120 9.62 11.50 -5.83
CA TYR A 120 8.42 11.31 -5.02
C TYR A 120 7.71 9.98 -5.34
N LEU A 121 7.59 9.62 -6.62
CA LEU A 121 7.00 8.33 -7.02
C LEU A 121 7.82 7.13 -6.55
N ARG A 122 9.15 7.23 -6.54
CA ARG A 122 10.02 6.19 -5.98
C ARG A 122 9.76 6.00 -4.49
N TYR A 123 9.68 7.10 -3.74
CA TYR A 123 9.39 7.06 -2.31
C TYR A 123 8.01 6.46 -2.03
N ALA A 124 6.97 6.91 -2.74
CA ALA A 124 5.61 6.40 -2.61
C ALA A 124 5.54 4.87 -2.82
N ARG A 125 6.25 4.33 -3.83
CA ARG A 125 6.31 2.88 -4.06
C ARG A 125 7.00 2.12 -2.94
N VAL A 126 8.12 2.64 -2.43
CA VAL A 126 8.84 2.02 -1.30
C VAL A 126 7.91 1.95 -0.10
N VAL A 127 7.25 3.07 0.24
CA VAL A 127 6.31 3.16 1.36
C VAL A 127 5.19 2.14 1.20
N VAL A 128 4.49 2.13 0.06
CA VAL A 128 3.38 1.19 -0.20
C VAL A 128 3.84 -0.27 -0.11
N THR A 129 5.03 -0.59 -0.64
CA THR A 129 5.57 -1.95 -0.60
C THR A 129 5.91 -2.40 0.82
N VAL A 130 6.50 -1.51 1.63
CA VAL A 130 6.81 -1.79 3.04
C VAL A 130 5.53 -1.97 3.86
N PHE A 131 4.50 -1.16 3.62
CA PHE A 131 3.19 -1.35 4.25
C PHE A 131 2.55 -2.68 3.86
N LEU A 132 2.58 -3.06 2.58
CA LEU A 132 2.10 -4.37 2.11
C LEU A 132 2.87 -5.52 2.77
N LEU A 133 4.19 -5.40 2.91
CA LEU A 133 5.04 -6.39 3.55
C LEU A 133 4.64 -6.59 5.03
N GLY A 134 4.52 -5.49 5.78
CA GLY A 134 4.12 -5.52 7.19
C GLY A 134 2.69 -6.06 7.41
N ALA A 135 1.73 -5.60 6.60
CA ALA A 135 0.35 -6.07 6.65
C ALA A 135 0.25 -7.57 6.32
N SER A 136 0.97 -8.04 5.31
CA SER A 136 0.97 -9.46 4.93
C SER A 136 1.64 -10.34 5.98
N ALA A 137 2.76 -9.89 6.55
CA ALA A 137 3.47 -10.63 7.61
C ALA A 137 2.59 -10.77 8.87
N THR A 138 1.94 -9.68 9.30
CA THR A 138 1.01 -9.71 10.44
C THR A 138 -0.20 -10.59 10.15
N LEU A 139 -0.76 -10.53 8.94
CA LEU A 139 -1.86 -11.39 8.51
C LEU A 139 -1.50 -12.88 8.54
N THR A 140 -0.35 -13.26 7.99
CA THR A 140 0.14 -14.64 8.02
C THR A 140 0.42 -15.09 9.45
N GLY A 141 1.03 -14.24 10.27
CA GLY A 141 1.32 -14.53 11.68
C GLY A 141 0.06 -14.86 12.47
N LEU A 142 -0.94 -13.98 12.42
CA LEU A 142 -2.22 -14.18 13.13
C LEU A 142 -2.94 -15.46 12.70
N ASN A 143 -3.04 -15.71 11.39
CA ASN A 143 -3.70 -16.90 10.88
C ASN A 143 -2.91 -18.19 11.19
N SER A 144 -1.59 -18.11 11.24
CA SER A 144 -0.74 -19.27 11.55
C SER A 144 -0.89 -19.72 13.01
N ASP A 145 -1.00 -18.79 13.96
CA ASP A 145 -1.18 -19.12 15.39
C ASP A 145 -2.55 -19.76 15.62
N ILE A 146 -3.61 -19.21 15.00
CA ILE A 146 -4.96 -19.77 15.07
C ILE A 146 -5.00 -21.19 14.50
N LEU A 147 -4.36 -21.42 13.36
CA LEU A 147 -4.31 -22.75 12.74
C LEU A 147 -3.48 -23.73 13.58
N ALA A 148 -2.38 -23.28 14.18
CA ALA A 148 -1.57 -24.09 15.08
C ALA A 148 -2.36 -24.48 16.34
N GLN A 149 -3.14 -23.54 16.91
CA GLN A 149 -3.98 -23.81 18.07
C GLN A 149 -5.15 -24.73 17.73
N TYR A 150 -5.77 -24.56 16.57
CA TYR A 150 -6.78 -25.48 16.06
C TYR A 150 -6.19 -26.89 15.94
N ASN A 151 -5.04 -27.06 15.28
CA ASN A 151 -4.42 -28.36 15.09
C ASN A 151 -4.02 -29.05 16.41
N ARG A 152 -3.62 -28.27 17.42
CA ARG A 152 -3.30 -28.78 18.77
C ARG A 152 -4.54 -29.19 19.58
N THR A 153 -5.70 -28.59 19.31
CA THR A 153 -6.93 -28.83 20.08
C THR A 153 -7.93 -29.71 19.35
N HIS A 154 -7.73 -29.94 18.05
CA HIS A 154 -8.43 -30.97 17.31
C HIS A 154 -7.97 -32.33 17.86
N LEU A 155 -8.86 -33.00 18.58
CA LEU A 155 -8.69 -34.38 18.96
C LEU A 155 -9.14 -35.23 17.76
N SER A 156 -8.41 -36.32 17.51
CA SER A 156 -8.81 -37.30 16.51
C SER A 156 -10.25 -37.77 16.78
N PRO A 157 -11.06 -38.09 15.76
CA PRO A 157 -12.43 -38.58 15.92
C PRO A 157 -12.55 -39.86 16.78
N ALA A 158 -11.43 -40.53 17.08
CA ALA A 158 -11.37 -41.61 18.06
C ALA A 158 -11.70 -41.18 19.51
N TRP A 159 -11.59 -39.88 19.82
CA TRP A 159 -11.96 -39.33 21.11
C TRP A 159 -13.38 -38.76 21.01
N HIS A 160 -14.35 -39.36 21.73
CA HIS A 160 -15.75 -38.95 21.71
C HIS A 160 -16.03 -37.54 22.27
N LEU A 161 -15.02 -36.82 22.77
CA LEU A 161 -15.11 -35.43 23.20
C LEU A 161 -14.43 -34.49 22.19
N SER A 162 -14.98 -34.40 20.98
CA SER A 162 -14.58 -33.35 20.05
C SER A 162 -15.09 -32.01 20.56
N PHE A 163 -14.19 -31.18 21.10
CA PHE A 163 -14.51 -29.79 21.50
C PHE A 163 -14.94 -28.92 20.32
N TRP A 164 -14.60 -29.33 19.10
CA TRP A 164 -14.94 -28.63 17.87
C TRP A 164 -16.07 -29.35 17.13
N PRO A 165 -17.01 -28.60 16.51
CA PRO A 165 -17.99 -29.17 15.59
C PRO A 165 -17.31 -29.93 14.45
N THR A 166 -17.87 -31.07 14.03
CA THR A 166 -17.33 -31.89 12.93
C THR A 166 -17.40 -31.21 11.56
N ASP A 167 -18.27 -30.20 11.42
CA ASP A 167 -18.57 -29.50 10.16
C ASP A 167 -18.06 -28.05 10.15
N LEU A 168 -16.95 -27.81 10.84
CA LEU A 168 -16.39 -26.48 10.96
C LEU A 168 -15.68 -26.06 9.66
N ASP A 169 -16.19 -25.00 9.02
CA ASP A 169 -15.59 -24.52 7.77
C ASP A 169 -14.27 -23.77 8.04
N LEU A 170 -13.16 -24.42 7.68
CA LEU A 170 -11.80 -23.84 7.74
C LEU A 170 -11.41 -23.07 6.48
N VAL A 171 -12.25 -23.10 5.44
CA VAL A 171 -11.97 -22.51 4.13
C VAL A 171 -11.65 -21.00 4.22
N PRO A 172 -12.38 -20.17 4.99
CA PRO A 172 -12.06 -18.74 5.10
C PRO A 172 -10.66 -18.48 5.69
N THR A 173 -10.30 -19.23 6.74
CA THR A 173 -8.98 -19.12 7.40
C THR A 173 -7.87 -19.56 6.46
N HIS A 174 -8.07 -20.66 5.74
CA HIS A 174 -7.10 -21.15 4.76
C HIS A 174 -6.92 -20.17 3.59
N LEU A 175 -8.00 -19.55 3.12
CA LEU A 175 -7.98 -18.55 2.05
C LEU A 175 -7.28 -17.25 2.48
N SER A 176 -7.53 -16.80 3.71
CA SER A 176 -6.84 -15.63 4.29
C SER A 176 -5.35 -15.89 4.47
N LEU A 177 -4.99 -17.09 4.96
CA LEU A 177 -3.60 -17.50 5.13
C LEU A 177 -2.87 -17.57 3.78
N SER A 178 -3.46 -18.20 2.76
CA SER A 178 -2.83 -18.32 1.44
C SER A 178 -2.63 -16.94 0.79
N THR A 179 -3.63 -16.06 0.91
CA THR A 179 -3.55 -14.66 0.43
C THR A 179 -2.42 -13.90 1.11
N GLY A 180 -2.28 -14.02 2.43
CA GLY A 180 -1.19 -13.40 3.18
C GLY A 180 0.19 -13.89 2.74
N VAL A 181 0.36 -15.21 2.59
CA VAL A 181 1.65 -15.80 2.17
C VAL A 181 2.05 -15.39 0.75
N ILE A 182 1.10 -15.43 -0.20
CA ILE A 182 1.36 -15.02 -1.59
C ILE A 182 1.72 -13.53 -1.64
N THR A 183 0.96 -12.68 -0.94
CA THR A 183 1.21 -11.24 -0.93
C THR A 183 2.54 -10.91 -0.24
N LEU A 184 2.87 -11.61 0.84
CA LEU A 184 4.16 -11.47 1.53
C LEU A 184 5.32 -11.81 0.59
N PHE A 185 5.24 -12.93 -0.15
CA PHE A 185 6.26 -13.31 -1.11
C PHE A 185 6.42 -12.28 -2.23
N LEU A 186 5.32 -11.82 -2.83
CA LEU A 186 5.34 -10.79 -3.87
C LEU A 186 5.93 -9.46 -3.35
N ALA A 187 5.62 -9.08 -2.11
CA ALA A 187 6.17 -7.89 -1.48
C ALA A 187 7.69 -8.03 -1.26
N ILE A 188 8.17 -9.18 -0.78
CA ILE A 188 9.61 -9.46 -0.62
C ILE A 188 10.34 -9.33 -1.97
N VAL A 189 9.83 -9.99 -3.02
CA VAL A 189 10.42 -9.92 -4.36
C VAL A 189 10.46 -8.47 -4.86
N THR A 190 9.40 -7.71 -4.63
CA THR A 190 9.33 -6.30 -5.03
C THR A 190 10.34 -5.45 -4.26
N VAL A 191 10.51 -5.66 -2.95
CA VAL A 191 11.55 -4.98 -2.15
C VAL A 191 12.96 -5.29 -2.67
N ILE A 192 13.26 -6.55 -2.99
CA ILE A 192 14.56 -6.95 -3.54
C ILE A 192 14.84 -6.20 -4.86
N ILE A 193 13.86 -6.16 -5.77
CA ILE A 193 13.99 -5.48 -7.07
C ILE A 193 14.16 -3.97 -6.92
N ILE A 194 13.48 -3.37 -5.93
CA ILE A 194 13.63 -1.95 -5.64
C ILE A 194 15.02 -1.65 -5.05
N ALA A 195 15.53 -2.52 -4.18
CA ALA A 195 16.82 -2.38 -3.51
C ALA A 195 18.02 -2.49 -4.47
N LEU A 196 17.87 -3.17 -5.61
CA LEU A 196 18.94 -3.25 -6.61
C LEU A 196 19.20 -1.88 -7.25
N PRO A 197 20.42 -1.31 -7.06
CA PRO A 197 20.84 -0.10 -7.75
C PRO A 197 20.96 -0.43 -9.23
N SER A 198 19.97 -0.02 -10.02
CA SER A 198 20.00 -0.22 -11.46
C SER A 198 20.87 0.88 -12.07
N PRO A 199 21.97 0.55 -12.76
CA PRO A 199 22.84 1.54 -13.40
C PRO A 199 22.15 2.29 -14.55
N ASN A 200 21.01 1.79 -15.03
CA ASN A 200 20.22 2.42 -16.08
C ASN A 200 18.87 2.91 -15.53
N PRO A 201 18.38 4.10 -15.92
CA PRO A 201 17.11 4.66 -15.48
C PRO A 201 15.89 3.97 -16.14
N ARG A 202 15.88 2.63 -16.22
CA ARG A 202 14.73 1.86 -16.73
C ARG A 202 13.61 1.84 -15.70
N THR A 203 12.97 2.99 -15.52
CA THR A 203 11.76 3.18 -14.72
C THR A 203 10.61 2.29 -15.20
N THR A 204 10.58 1.99 -16.51
CA THR A 204 9.64 1.08 -17.15
C THR A 204 9.61 -0.30 -16.49
N LEU A 205 10.77 -0.94 -16.31
CA LEU A 205 10.85 -2.31 -15.79
C LEU A 205 10.40 -2.39 -14.33
N LYS A 206 10.82 -1.44 -13.49
CA LYS A 206 10.39 -1.40 -12.08
C LYS A 206 8.88 -1.17 -11.96
N THR A 207 8.31 -0.32 -12.83
CA THR A 207 6.86 -0.07 -12.89
C THR A 207 6.10 -1.30 -13.38
N ALA A 208 6.64 -1.99 -14.40
CA ALA A 208 6.06 -3.19 -14.99
C ALA A 208 5.99 -4.37 -14.03
N ILE A 209 6.85 -4.43 -13.01
CA ILE A 209 6.81 -5.45 -11.96
C ILE A 209 5.95 -5.01 -10.78
N PHE A 210 6.00 -3.73 -10.39
CA PHE A 210 5.20 -3.21 -9.28
C PHE A 210 3.69 -3.26 -9.55
N ALA A 211 3.27 -2.90 -10.77
CA ALA A 211 1.86 -2.90 -11.16
C ALA A 211 1.17 -4.27 -11.02
N PRO A 212 1.66 -5.37 -11.61
CA PRO A 212 1.03 -6.69 -11.48
C PRO A 212 1.04 -7.18 -10.02
N THR A 213 2.07 -6.87 -9.24
CA THR A 213 2.08 -7.18 -7.80
C THR A 213 0.91 -6.51 -7.07
N CYS A 214 0.66 -5.22 -7.32
CA CYS A 214 -0.47 -4.52 -6.72
C CYS A 214 -1.82 -5.07 -7.21
N VAL A 215 -1.94 -5.41 -8.49
CA VAL A 215 -3.17 -6.01 -9.07
C VAL A 215 -3.45 -7.35 -8.40
N LEU A 216 -2.48 -8.26 -8.35
CA LEU A 216 -2.62 -9.59 -7.75
C LEU A 216 -2.98 -9.49 -6.26
N SER A 217 -2.27 -8.65 -5.50
CA SER A 217 -2.56 -8.44 -4.08
C SER A 217 -3.98 -7.89 -3.84
N THR A 218 -4.42 -6.94 -4.67
CA THR A 218 -5.76 -6.35 -4.59
C THR A 218 -6.83 -7.40 -4.91
N ILE A 219 -6.64 -8.19 -5.96
CA ILE A 219 -7.58 -9.27 -6.35
C ILE A 219 -7.69 -10.30 -5.23
N LEU A 220 -6.57 -10.81 -4.70
CA LEU A 220 -6.58 -11.83 -3.65
C LEU A 220 -7.23 -11.31 -2.35
N SER A 221 -6.93 -10.07 -1.97
CA SER A 221 -7.54 -9.43 -0.80
C SER A 221 -9.04 -9.24 -1.01
N PHE A 222 -9.45 -8.79 -2.20
CA PHE A 222 -10.86 -8.63 -2.56
C PHE A 222 -11.60 -9.97 -2.51
N THR A 223 -11.04 -11.04 -3.10
CA THR A 223 -11.64 -12.39 -3.04
C THR A 223 -11.78 -12.88 -1.61
N THR A 224 -10.79 -12.61 -0.74
CA THR A 224 -10.85 -12.98 0.67
C THR A 224 -11.95 -12.22 1.41
N VAL A 225 -12.09 -10.91 1.15
CA VAL A 225 -13.14 -10.09 1.74
C VAL A 225 -14.52 -10.55 1.29
N VAL A 226 -14.72 -10.75 -0.02
CA VAL A 226 -16.00 -11.21 -0.58
C VAL A 226 -16.36 -12.58 -0.01
N TYR A 227 -15.44 -13.53 0.00
CA TYR A 227 -15.68 -14.86 0.55
C TYR A 227 -15.99 -14.83 2.06
N SER A 228 -15.30 -13.98 2.82
CA SER A 228 -15.57 -13.79 4.26
C SER A 228 -16.95 -13.15 4.50
N ALA A 229 -17.35 -12.21 3.64
CA ALA A 229 -18.66 -11.56 3.71
C ALA A 229 -19.80 -12.51 3.33
N THR A 230 -19.62 -13.37 2.32
CA THR A 230 -20.65 -14.33 1.88
C THR A 230 -20.80 -15.51 2.83
N SER A 231 -19.70 -16.00 3.41
CA SER A 231 -19.73 -17.09 4.40
C SER A 231 -20.21 -16.64 5.79
N SER A 232 -20.13 -15.34 6.11
CA SER A 232 -20.66 -14.75 7.34
C SER A 232 -21.69 -13.64 7.07
N PRO A 233 -22.90 -13.96 6.57
CA PRO A 233 -23.77 -12.99 5.90
C PRO A 233 -24.50 -11.96 6.79
N ALA A 234 -24.11 -11.65 8.04
CA ALA A 234 -24.95 -10.71 8.82
C ALA A 234 -24.27 -9.76 9.82
N ALA A 235 -23.35 -10.20 10.69
CA ALA A 235 -23.06 -9.40 11.90
C ALA A 235 -21.71 -8.67 11.90
N ILE A 236 -20.67 -9.22 11.27
CA ILE A 236 -19.29 -8.71 11.45
C ILE A 236 -18.96 -7.66 10.38
N PHE A 237 -19.33 -7.90 9.12
CA PHE A 237 -19.00 -7.01 8.01
C PHE A 237 -19.81 -5.70 8.05
N SER A 238 -21.10 -5.77 8.37
CA SER A 238 -21.96 -4.59 8.54
C SER A 238 -21.53 -3.73 9.73
N SER A 239 -21.20 -4.34 10.88
CA SER A 239 -20.64 -3.65 12.06
C SER A 239 -19.31 -2.99 11.75
N PHE A 240 -18.40 -3.67 11.04
CA PHE A 240 -17.07 -3.14 10.79
C PHE A 240 -17.07 -2.06 9.71
N ILE A 241 -17.81 -2.24 8.61
CA ILE A 241 -18.01 -1.19 7.60
C ILE A 241 -18.72 0.00 8.23
N SER A 242 -19.78 -0.21 9.01
CA SER A 242 -20.45 0.90 9.70
C SER A 242 -19.48 1.61 10.63
N LYS A 243 -18.76 0.94 11.53
CA LYS A 243 -17.83 1.62 12.46
C LYS A 243 -16.63 2.28 11.78
N THR A 244 -16.07 1.65 10.75
CA THR A 244 -14.89 2.16 10.05
C THR A 244 -15.26 3.30 9.11
N LEU A 245 -16.36 3.18 8.35
CA LEU A 245 -16.89 4.30 7.57
C LEU A 245 -17.36 5.42 8.48
N THR A 246 -18.04 5.12 9.60
CA THR A 246 -18.47 6.17 10.53
C THR A 246 -17.26 6.85 11.19
N SER A 247 -16.16 6.14 11.47
CA SER A 247 -14.92 6.76 11.97
C SER A 247 -14.23 7.64 10.92
N LEU A 248 -14.19 7.19 9.66
CA LEU A 248 -13.63 7.96 8.54
C LEU A 248 -14.51 9.17 8.17
N VAL A 249 -15.83 9.06 8.31
CA VAL A 249 -16.82 10.08 7.96
C VAL A 249 -17.13 11.03 9.14
N SER A 250 -16.98 10.60 10.40
CA SER A 250 -17.25 11.45 11.59
C SER A 250 -16.14 12.46 11.90
N THR A 251 -15.13 12.58 11.04
CA THR A 251 -14.26 13.76 11.08
C THR A 251 -15.02 15.04 10.65
N THR A 252 -16.25 14.93 10.14
CA THR A 252 -17.12 16.07 9.81
C THR A 252 -18.58 15.86 10.23
N GLY A 253 -18.91 16.04 11.52
CA GLY A 253 -20.29 16.34 11.94
C GLY A 253 -20.91 15.45 13.03
N PRO A 254 -21.92 15.96 13.78
CA PRO A 254 -22.46 15.34 14.98
C PRO A 254 -23.30 14.08 14.69
N ALA A 255 -23.08 13.07 15.53
CA ALA A 255 -23.51 11.69 15.41
C ALA A 255 -24.99 11.45 15.76
N ASN A 256 -25.74 10.89 14.82
CA ASN A 256 -27.01 10.19 15.08
C ASN A 256 -26.82 8.69 14.80
N THR A 257 -26.77 7.90 15.86
CA THR A 257 -26.45 6.47 15.86
C THR A 257 -27.65 5.62 15.42
N VAL A 258 -27.68 5.18 14.17
CA VAL A 258 -28.70 4.23 13.69
C VAL A 258 -28.21 2.80 13.91
N GLY A 259 -28.76 2.13 14.93
CA GLY A 259 -28.51 0.72 15.22
C GLY A 259 -29.28 -0.20 14.27
N LEU A 260 -28.63 -0.69 13.22
CA LEU A 260 -29.16 -1.78 12.37
C LEU A 260 -28.92 -3.13 13.05
N THR A 261 -29.84 -3.54 13.93
CA THR A 261 -29.93 -4.92 14.41
C THR A 261 -30.57 -5.79 13.34
N VAL A 262 -29.76 -6.49 12.55
CA VAL A 262 -30.22 -7.47 11.56
C VAL A 262 -30.58 -8.78 12.29
N ASN A 263 -31.84 -8.90 12.73
CA ASN A 263 -32.41 -10.15 13.23
C ASN A 263 -32.84 -11.03 12.05
N GLY A 264 -31.89 -11.77 11.45
CA GLY A 264 -32.17 -12.73 10.39
C GLY A 264 -32.51 -14.11 10.94
N HIS A 265 -33.81 -14.42 11.11
CA HIS A 265 -34.31 -15.74 11.44
C HIS A 265 -34.56 -16.56 10.16
N GLY A 266 -33.49 -17.06 9.53
CA GLY A 266 -33.57 -17.96 8.38
C GLY A 266 -33.35 -19.42 8.80
N THR A 267 -34.29 -20.30 8.48
CA THR A 267 -34.38 -21.70 8.96
C THR A 267 -33.47 -22.71 8.24
N SER A 268 -32.51 -22.27 7.42
CA SER A 268 -31.49 -23.19 6.88
C SER A 268 -30.38 -23.41 7.91
N PRO A 269 -29.93 -24.66 8.16
CA PRO A 269 -28.80 -24.96 9.03
C PRO A 269 -27.54 -24.30 8.45
N LYS A 270 -27.26 -23.10 8.93
CA LYS A 270 -26.15 -22.27 8.49
C LYS A 270 -24.88 -22.89 9.06
N ARG A 271 -23.97 -23.38 8.19
CA ARG A 271 -22.64 -23.81 8.64
C ARG A 271 -21.97 -22.68 9.39
N GLU A 272 -21.61 -22.93 10.65
CA GLU A 272 -20.90 -21.96 11.47
C GLU A 272 -19.43 -21.98 11.10
N THR A 273 -18.88 -20.82 10.75
CA THR A 273 -17.44 -20.67 10.53
C THR A 273 -16.72 -20.63 11.89
N ILE A 274 -15.43 -21.03 11.93
CA ILE A 274 -14.54 -20.88 13.12
C ILE A 274 -14.72 -19.51 13.77
N GLN A 275 -14.76 -18.46 12.95
CA GLN A 275 -14.81 -17.08 13.42
C GLN A 275 -16.13 -16.76 14.10
N SER A 276 -17.25 -17.18 13.52
CA SER A 276 -18.57 -16.98 14.11
C SER A 276 -18.72 -17.79 15.40
N PHE A 277 -18.33 -19.06 15.40
CA PHE A 277 -18.43 -19.96 16.54
C PHE A 277 -17.60 -19.49 17.74
N THR A 278 -16.32 -19.16 17.54
CA THR A 278 -15.42 -18.70 18.61
C THR A 278 -15.90 -17.40 19.24
N CYS A 279 -16.44 -16.47 18.44
CA CYS A 279 -17.01 -15.24 18.97
C CYS A 279 -18.37 -15.45 19.65
N THR A 280 -19.23 -16.34 19.15
CA THR A 280 -20.48 -16.72 19.81
C THR A 280 -20.19 -17.33 21.17
N ILE A 281 -19.29 -18.32 21.27
CA ILE A 281 -18.87 -18.90 22.55
C ILE A 281 -18.28 -17.84 23.48
N SER A 282 -17.41 -16.97 22.97
CA SER A 282 -16.83 -15.92 23.80
C SER A 282 -17.89 -14.95 24.35
N ASN A 283 -18.91 -14.63 23.57
CA ASN A 283 -20.00 -13.76 24.02
C ASN A 283 -20.93 -14.48 25.01
N THR A 284 -21.29 -15.73 24.73
CA THR A 284 -22.11 -16.55 25.63
C THR A 284 -21.42 -16.76 26.97
N ALA A 285 -20.11 -17.03 26.96
CA ALA A 285 -19.31 -17.16 28.18
C ALA A 285 -19.27 -15.85 29.00
N ARG A 286 -19.20 -14.69 28.33
CA ARG A 286 -19.27 -13.38 29.00
C ARG A 286 -20.67 -13.11 29.56
N ALA A 287 -21.73 -13.48 28.85
CA ALA A 287 -23.10 -13.33 29.33
C ALA A 287 -23.34 -14.22 30.55
N PHE A 288 -22.95 -15.49 30.48
CA PHE A 288 -23.03 -16.43 31.60
C PHE A 288 -22.26 -15.93 32.82
N ASN A 289 -21.04 -15.39 32.64
CA ASN A 289 -20.26 -14.87 33.77
C ASN A 289 -20.95 -13.67 34.44
N LYS A 290 -21.65 -12.84 33.67
CA LYS A 290 -22.48 -11.74 34.22
C LYS A 290 -23.67 -12.29 35.00
N ASP A 291 -24.41 -13.25 34.45
CA ASP A 291 -25.60 -13.81 35.11
C ASP A 291 -25.24 -14.65 36.34
N ALA A 292 -24.13 -15.38 36.30
CA ALA A 292 -23.60 -16.13 37.43
C ALA A 292 -23.21 -15.21 38.60
N SER A 293 -22.69 -14.00 38.30
CA SER A 293 -22.40 -13.01 39.34
C SER A 293 -23.67 -12.48 40.05
N LEU A 294 -24.82 -12.48 39.37
CA LEU A 294 -26.11 -12.08 39.95
C LEU A 294 -26.70 -13.17 40.85
N LEU A 295 -26.46 -14.43 40.52
CA LEU A 295 -26.99 -15.58 41.26
C LEU A 295 -26.22 -15.87 42.56
N GLN A 296 -25.17 -15.10 42.88
CA GLN A 296 -24.30 -15.31 44.05
C GLN A 296 -23.87 -16.78 44.23
N LEU A 297 -23.78 -17.54 43.14
CA LEU A 297 -23.30 -18.91 43.19
C LEU A 297 -21.88 -18.86 43.77
N PRO A 298 -21.60 -19.50 44.93
CA PRO A 298 -20.31 -19.44 45.60
C PRO A 298 -19.23 -20.06 44.71
N THR A 299 -18.69 -19.18 43.90
CA THR A 299 -17.35 -19.07 43.38
C THR A 299 -16.56 -20.38 43.17
N LEU A 300 -16.87 -21.06 42.06
CA LEU A 300 -15.79 -21.48 41.14
C LEU A 300 -14.99 -20.28 40.57
N SER A 301 -15.36 -19.06 40.99
CA SER A 301 -14.78 -17.75 40.71
C SER A 301 -13.42 -17.49 41.35
N ASP A 302 -12.96 -18.27 42.32
CA ASP A 302 -11.68 -17.96 42.98
C ASP A 302 -10.47 -18.12 42.05
N LYS A 303 -10.62 -18.80 40.91
CA LYS A 303 -9.65 -18.75 39.82
C LYS A 303 -10.38 -18.88 38.50
N ASN A 304 -10.83 -17.77 37.92
CA ASN A 304 -11.14 -17.41 36.51
C ASN A 304 -10.91 -18.46 35.37
N ARG A 305 -11.19 -19.76 35.57
CA ARG A 305 -10.66 -20.89 34.77
C ARG A 305 -11.73 -21.76 34.12
N PHE A 306 -13.01 -21.46 34.32
CA PHE A 306 -14.08 -22.29 33.75
C PHE A 306 -14.34 -22.01 32.27
N VAL A 307 -13.95 -20.83 31.79
CA VAL A 307 -13.87 -20.60 30.34
C VAL A 307 -12.48 -21.06 29.91
N PRO A 308 -12.35 -22.05 29.00
CA PRO A 308 -11.06 -22.42 28.44
C PRO A 308 -10.33 -21.15 27.99
N THR A 309 -9.25 -20.83 28.68
CA THR A 309 -8.50 -19.59 28.52
C THR A 309 -7.93 -19.56 27.10
N GLY A 310 -8.51 -18.72 26.23
CA GLY A 310 -8.05 -18.62 24.84
C GLY A 310 -9.12 -18.17 23.85
N PHE A 311 -10.38 -18.56 24.01
CA PHE A 311 -11.43 -18.24 23.03
C PHE A 311 -11.63 -16.73 22.82
N GLY A 312 -11.56 -15.95 23.90
CA GLY A 312 -11.63 -14.48 23.81
C GLY A 312 -10.48 -13.89 23.00
N ARG A 313 -9.27 -14.43 23.15
CA ARG A 313 -8.08 -14.01 22.42
C ARG A 313 -8.21 -14.37 20.93
N ILE A 314 -8.60 -15.61 20.62
CA ILE A 314 -8.82 -16.08 19.24
C ILE A 314 -9.89 -15.24 18.52
N CYS A 315 -11.00 -14.90 19.20
CA CYS A 315 -12.02 -14.02 18.61
C CYS A 315 -11.47 -12.61 18.33
N SER A 316 -10.65 -12.04 19.23
CA SER A 316 -10.00 -10.74 18.98
C SER A 316 -8.97 -10.78 17.85
N GLU A 317 -8.18 -11.86 17.76
CA GLU A 317 -7.18 -12.06 16.70
C GLU A 317 -7.84 -12.25 15.33
N ASN A 318 -8.95 -12.98 15.25
CA ASN A 318 -9.75 -13.12 14.03
C ASN A 318 -10.35 -11.79 13.55
N ARG A 319 -10.80 -10.93 14.48
CA ARG A 319 -11.26 -9.59 14.11
C ARG A 319 -10.12 -8.72 13.59
N ALA A 320 -8.95 -8.82 14.23
CA ALA A 320 -7.76 -8.12 13.79
C ALA A 320 -7.29 -8.60 12.41
N SER A 321 -7.31 -9.91 12.13
CA SER A 321 -6.91 -10.45 10.83
C SER A 321 -7.84 -9.96 9.71
N LEU A 322 -9.16 -9.94 9.91
CA LEU A 322 -10.11 -9.39 8.95
C LEU A 322 -9.86 -7.89 8.70
N ALA A 323 -9.58 -7.11 9.75
CA ALA A 323 -9.22 -5.70 9.61
C ALA A 323 -7.94 -5.53 8.78
N ILE A 324 -6.91 -6.36 9.01
CA ILE A 324 -5.66 -6.32 8.24
C ILE A 324 -5.88 -6.70 6.77
N VAL A 325 -6.79 -7.63 6.45
CA VAL A 325 -7.15 -7.93 5.05
C VAL A 325 -7.76 -6.70 4.38
N VAL A 326 -8.66 -5.98 5.06
CA VAL A 326 -9.26 -4.75 4.53
C VAL A 326 -8.20 -3.65 4.34
N VAL A 327 -7.28 -3.49 5.30
CA VAL A 327 -6.15 -2.55 5.16
C VAL A 327 -5.27 -2.94 3.97
N THR A 328 -4.96 -4.23 3.82
CA THR A 328 -4.18 -4.74 2.67
C THR A 328 -4.87 -4.42 1.35
N LEU A 329 -6.20 -4.56 1.28
CA LEU A 329 -6.99 -4.18 0.11
C LEU A 329 -6.89 -2.67 -0.19
N CYS A 330 -7.03 -1.81 0.82
CA CYS A 330 -6.91 -0.36 0.66
C CYS A 330 -5.50 0.04 0.20
N VAL A 331 -4.46 -0.52 0.81
CA VAL A 331 -3.06 -0.25 0.44
C VAL A 331 -2.78 -0.75 -0.98
N GLY A 332 -3.30 -1.92 -1.36
CA GLY A 332 -3.23 -2.44 -2.73
C GLY A 332 -3.87 -1.49 -3.75
N ALA A 333 -5.06 -0.96 -3.45
CA ALA A 333 -5.75 0.03 -4.27
C ALA A 333 -4.95 1.34 -4.40
N ILE A 334 -4.36 1.85 -3.32
CA ILE A 334 -3.45 3.01 -3.36
C ILE A 334 -2.24 2.69 -4.25
N GLY A 335 -1.68 1.49 -4.15
CA GLY A 335 -0.60 1.02 -5.01
C GLY A 335 -0.96 1.04 -6.51
N LEU A 336 -2.19 0.65 -6.86
CA LEU A 336 -2.69 0.73 -8.24
C LEU A 336 -2.79 2.18 -8.74
N VAL A 337 -3.26 3.11 -7.90
CA VAL A 337 -3.28 4.54 -8.25
C VAL A 337 -1.87 5.05 -8.51
N VAL A 338 -0.90 4.74 -7.62
CA VAL A 338 0.51 5.12 -7.79
C VAL A 338 1.11 4.52 -9.08
N ALA A 339 0.80 3.26 -9.37
CA ALA A 339 1.23 2.60 -10.60
C ALA A 339 0.64 3.28 -11.85
N GLY A 340 -0.65 3.58 -11.84
CA GLY A 340 -1.35 4.28 -12.93
C GLY A 340 -0.85 5.70 -13.16
N CYS A 341 -0.61 6.46 -12.08
CA CYS A 341 0.00 7.79 -12.16
C CYS A 341 1.39 7.71 -12.79
N THR A 342 2.21 6.73 -12.40
CA THR A 342 3.54 6.60 -12.98
C THR A 342 3.48 6.25 -14.47
N TRP A 343 2.63 5.30 -14.84
CA TRP A 343 2.46 4.93 -16.25
C TRP A 343 1.94 6.11 -17.08
N SER A 344 1.03 6.91 -16.53
CA SER A 344 0.50 8.10 -17.21
C SER A 344 1.57 9.15 -17.47
N ILE A 345 2.46 9.38 -16.49
CA ILE A 345 3.58 10.32 -16.64
C ILE A 345 4.57 9.81 -17.70
N GLU A 346 4.87 8.51 -17.71
CA GLU A 346 5.76 7.89 -18.70
C GLU A 346 5.21 8.02 -20.12
N ARG A 347 3.91 7.72 -20.31
CA ARG A 347 3.23 7.91 -21.60
C ARG A 347 3.22 9.36 -22.08
N ARG A 348 3.07 10.33 -21.17
CA ARG A 348 3.12 11.75 -21.55
C ARG A 348 4.49 12.13 -22.10
N ILE A 349 5.56 11.60 -21.52
CA ILE A 349 6.93 11.90 -21.94
C ILE A 349 7.26 11.24 -23.27
N GLU A 350 6.80 10.00 -23.48
CA GLU A 350 6.96 9.32 -24.77
C GLU A 350 6.30 10.10 -25.91
N ARG A 351 5.11 10.67 -25.68
CA ARG A 351 4.45 11.55 -26.66
C ARG A 351 5.27 12.80 -26.98
N LEU A 352 5.76 13.50 -25.95
CA LEU A 352 6.57 14.72 -26.12
C LEU A 352 7.94 14.45 -26.78
N ARG A 353 8.47 13.23 -26.67
CA ARG A 353 9.68 12.82 -27.40
C ARG A 353 9.35 12.56 -28.88
N GLY A 354 8.26 11.83 -29.15
CA GLY A 354 7.81 11.58 -30.51
C GLY A 354 7.50 12.86 -31.30
N GLU A 355 6.87 13.86 -30.68
CA GLU A 355 6.61 15.16 -31.34
C GLU A 355 7.89 15.91 -31.70
N ARG A 356 8.93 15.85 -30.86
CA ARG A 356 10.23 16.47 -31.15
C ARG A 356 10.98 15.79 -32.28
N ASP A 357 10.89 14.46 -32.38
CA ASP A 357 11.50 13.71 -33.46
C ASP A 357 10.83 14.02 -34.82
N VAL A 358 9.51 14.22 -34.81
CA VAL A 358 8.75 14.63 -36.00
C VAL A 358 9.13 16.05 -36.43
N LEU A 359 9.24 17.00 -35.49
CA LEU A 359 9.67 18.37 -35.80
C LEU A 359 11.11 18.41 -36.34
N ALA A 360 12.03 17.66 -35.70
CA ALA A 360 13.41 17.57 -36.17
C ALA A 360 13.52 16.95 -37.58
N SER A 361 12.66 15.98 -37.90
CA SER A 361 12.59 15.40 -39.25
C SER A 361 12.01 16.37 -40.29
N ARG A 362 11.09 17.26 -39.86
CA ARG A 362 10.50 18.28 -40.74
C ARG A 362 11.50 19.38 -41.09
N ASP A 363 12.26 19.86 -40.11
CA ASP A 363 13.24 20.93 -40.31
C ASP A 363 14.41 20.45 -41.19
N GLY A 364 14.89 19.22 -40.99
CA GLY A 364 15.97 18.65 -41.81
C GLY A 364 15.63 18.43 -43.29
N LYS A 365 14.35 18.53 -43.68
CA LYS A 365 13.92 18.39 -45.09
C LYS A 365 13.82 19.72 -45.83
N VAL A 366 13.77 20.84 -45.11
CA VAL A 366 13.64 22.18 -45.73
C VAL A 366 14.98 22.67 -46.28
N ASP A 367 16.10 22.27 -45.67
CA ASP A 367 17.44 22.71 -46.10
C ASP A 367 18.00 21.95 -47.32
N GLY A 368 17.25 20.98 -47.87
CA GLY A 368 17.66 20.15 -49.00
C GLY A 368 16.98 20.48 -50.34
N ALA A 369 16.03 21.43 -50.36
CA ALA A 369 15.37 21.89 -51.57
C ALA A 369 15.78 23.34 -51.86
N ASP A 370 16.51 23.53 -52.96
CA ASP A 370 16.80 24.81 -53.60
C ASP A 370 17.75 25.78 -52.84
N VAL A 371 18.99 25.36 -52.61
CA VAL A 371 20.10 26.33 -52.74
C VAL A 371 20.43 26.39 -54.23
N PRO A 372 20.05 27.46 -54.97
CA PRO A 372 20.43 27.60 -56.37
C PRO A 372 21.96 27.58 -56.46
N GLU A 373 22.47 26.62 -57.22
CA GLU A 373 23.89 26.35 -57.49
C GLU A 373 24.58 27.49 -58.29
N SER A 374 24.00 28.69 -58.33
CA SER A 374 24.46 29.80 -59.18
C SER A 374 25.46 30.76 -58.50
N LEU A 375 25.99 30.41 -57.33
CA LEU A 375 26.92 31.29 -56.58
C LEU A 375 28.22 30.60 -56.12
N VAL A 376 28.54 29.42 -56.68
CA VAL A 376 29.87 28.81 -56.56
C VAL A 376 30.69 29.20 -57.80
N GLY A 377 31.24 30.40 -57.76
CA GLY A 377 32.00 30.97 -58.87
C GLY A 377 32.65 32.31 -58.51
N MET A 378 33.35 32.38 -57.37
CA MET A 378 34.29 33.46 -57.12
C MET A 378 35.72 32.91 -57.12
N PRO A 379 36.58 33.33 -58.06
CA PRO A 379 37.96 32.88 -58.13
C PRO A 379 38.76 33.41 -56.95
N GLU A 380 39.36 32.48 -56.21
CA GLU A 380 40.42 32.69 -55.25
C GLU A 380 41.64 33.30 -55.96
N LYS A 381 41.74 34.63 -55.93
CA LYS A 381 42.92 35.35 -56.43
C LYS A 381 43.46 36.25 -55.32
N GLY A 382 44.66 35.92 -54.86
CA GLY A 382 45.52 36.83 -54.10
C GLY A 382 45.62 36.54 -52.62
N ARG A 383 46.40 35.52 -52.25
CA ARG A 383 47.04 35.44 -50.93
C ARG A 383 48.46 34.89 -51.07
N ASP A 384 49.25 35.56 -51.88
CA ASP A 384 50.72 35.50 -51.83
C ASP A 384 51.19 36.94 -51.81
N GLU A 385 51.56 37.42 -50.62
CA GLU A 385 52.49 38.52 -50.31
C GLU A 385 52.15 39.07 -48.92
N MET A 386 52.69 38.42 -47.89
CA MET A 386 53.36 39.12 -46.79
C MET A 386 54.10 38.12 -45.88
N VAL A 387 55.42 38.32 -45.88
CA VAL A 387 56.50 37.82 -45.00
C VAL A 387 57.18 36.52 -45.42
#